data_AF-A0A975AZA7-F1
#
_entry.id   AF-A0A975AZA7-F1
#
_cell.length_a   1.000
_cell.length_b   1.000
_cell.length_c   1.000
_cell.angle_alpha   90.00
_cell.angle_beta   90.00
_cell.angle_gamma   90.00
#
_symmetry.space_group_name_H-M   'P 1'
#
loop_
_entity.id
_entity.type
_entity.pdbx_description
1 polymer ?
#
loop_
_entity_poly.entity_id
_entity_poly.type
_entity_poly.pdbx_seq_one_letter_code
_entity_poly.pdbx_strand_id
1 'polypeptide(L)'
;MKLTINYKQRASKVLDFSVEEIEEYAKRVKGHLNKCMFEDDTLTVNQIIQSIFIIKDIQEKQITREAKELQVQNPIIRKFQHDIKLMNHNGLGANRISKELRIKHNVSVSASTIYRYLRGSENAVT
;
A
#
# COMPACT_ATOMS: atom_id res chain seq x y z
N MET A 1 17.60 -29.03 9.07
CA MET A 1 17.03 -28.02 8.14
C MET A 1 16.69 -26.77 8.95
N LYS A 2 17.44 -25.67 8.83
CA LYS A 2 17.07 -24.41 9.52
C LYS A 2 15.82 -23.86 8.82
N LEU A 3 14.70 -23.80 9.53
CA LEU A 3 13.54 -23.04 9.10
C LEU A 3 13.97 -21.57 9.04
N THR A 4 14.22 -21.06 7.84
CA THR A 4 14.41 -19.63 7.62
C THR A 4 13.08 -18.96 7.88
N ILE A 5 12.85 -18.51 9.12
CA ILE A 5 11.64 -17.78 9.47
C ILE A 5 11.60 -16.53 8.60
N ASN A 6 10.58 -16.43 7.75
CA ASN A 6 10.35 -15.23 6.97
C ASN A 6 9.75 -14.16 7.88
N TYR A 7 10.62 -13.42 8.57
CA TYR A 7 10.23 -12.38 9.52
C TYR A 7 9.36 -11.29 8.88
N LYS A 8 9.51 -11.02 7.57
CA LYS A 8 8.66 -10.06 6.86
C LYS A 8 7.21 -10.53 6.78
N GLN A 9 6.99 -11.78 6.38
CA GLN A 9 5.64 -12.37 6.30
C GLN A 9 5.00 -12.48 7.67
N ARG A 10 5.78 -12.83 8.70
CA ARG A 10 5.27 -12.89 10.07
C ARG A 10 4.92 -11.51 10.61
N ALA A 11 5.75 -10.50 10.37
CA ALA A 11 5.48 -9.12 10.79
C ALA A 11 4.28 -8.54 10.05
N SER A 12 4.16 -8.79 8.74
CA SER A 12 2.99 -8.45 7.93
C SER A 12 1.70 -8.97 8.56
N LYS A 13 1.68 -10.25 8.96
CA LYS A 13 0.52 -10.86 9.63
C LYS A 13 0.22 -10.27 11.01
N VAL A 14 1.24 -9.92 11.79
CA VAL A 14 1.06 -9.42 13.17
C VAL A 14 0.59 -7.96 13.17
N LEU A 15 1.13 -7.14 12.28
CA LEU A 15 0.83 -5.71 12.19
C LEU A 15 -0.32 -5.38 11.24
N ASP A 16 -0.82 -6.39 10.51
CA ASP A 16 -1.80 -6.24 9.44
C ASP A 16 -1.36 -5.27 8.33
N PHE A 17 -0.07 -5.34 8.00
CA PHE A 17 0.58 -4.53 6.97
C PHE A 17 0.90 -5.37 5.74
N SER A 18 0.91 -4.76 4.56
CA SER A 18 1.55 -5.34 3.37
C SER A 18 3.05 -5.55 3.59
N VAL A 19 3.66 -6.42 2.80
CA VAL A 19 5.12 -6.66 2.88
C VAL A 19 5.89 -5.38 2.57
N GLU A 20 5.39 -4.56 1.66
CA GLU A 20 5.92 -3.27 1.29
C GLU A 20 5.89 -2.28 2.47
N GLU A 21 4.78 -2.23 3.21
CA GLU A 21 4.64 -1.38 4.42
C GLU A 21 5.56 -1.84 5.55
N ILE A 22 5.78 -3.15 5.70
CA ILE A 22 6.78 -3.69 6.63
C ILE A 22 8.20 -3.25 6.24
N GLU A 23 8.51 -3.23 4.95
CA GLU A 23 9.81 -2.73 4.47
C GLU A 23 9.95 -1.22 4.65
N GLU A 24 8.88 -0.45 4.40
CA GLU A 24 8.85 1.00 4.69
C GLU A 24 9.11 1.25 6.17
N TYR A 25 8.40 0.56 7.05
CA TYR A 25 8.61 0.61 8.50
C TYR A 25 10.08 0.35 8.85
N ALA A 26 10.64 -0.78 8.40
CA ALA A 26 12.02 -1.14 8.73
C ALA A 26 13.03 -0.09 8.23
N LYS A 27 12.84 0.45 7.03
CA LYS A 27 13.68 1.53 6.49
C LYS A 27 13.58 2.81 7.32
N ARG A 28 12.35 3.20 7.72
CA ARG A 28 12.11 4.40 8.53
C ARG A 28 12.69 4.25 9.94
N VAL A 29 12.55 3.08 10.57
CA VAL A 29 13.18 2.80 11.87
C VAL A 29 14.70 2.85 11.75
N LYS A 30 15.29 2.17 10.78
CA LYS A 30 16.74 2.21 10.54
C LYS A 30 17.23 3.65 10.34
N GLY A 31 16.51 4.43 9.53
CA GLY A 31 16.82 5.84 9.30
C GLY A 31 16.69 6.71 10.55
N HIS A 32 15.69 6.46 11.40
CA HIS A 32 15.53 7.14 12.68
C HIS A 32 16.68 6.81 13.64
N LEU A 33 17.01 5.53 13.80
CA LEU A 33 18.12 5.09 14.65
C LEU A 33 19.46 5.67 14.18
N ASN A 34 19.75 5.62 12.88
CA ASN A 34 20.98 6.19 12.32
C ASN A 34 21.10 7.71 12.50
N LYS A 35 20.00 8.45 12.63
CA LYS A 35 20.02 9.91 12.86
C LYS A 35 20.25 10.26 14.33
N CYS A 36 19.89 9.37 15.23
CA CYS A 36 19.85 9.62 16.66
C CYS A 36 20.91 8.82 17.43
N MET A 37 21.83 8.17 16.73
CA MET A 37 22.89 7.35 17.31
C MET A 37 24.23 7.60 16.61
N PHE A 38 25.29 7.73 17.40
CA PHE A 38 26.68 7.61 16.94
C PHE A 38 27.14 6.13 16.96
N GLU A 39 28.29 5.82 16.36
CA GLU A 39 28.80 4.44 16.22
C GLU A 39 28.96 3.72 17.58
N ASP A 40 29.23 4.48 18.66
CA ASP A 40 29.43 3.95 20.02
C ASP A 40 28.20 4.07 20.94
N ASP A 41 27.07 4.57 20.44
CA ASP A 41 25.87 4.75 21.26
C ASP A 41 25.15 3.41 21.54
N THR A 42 24.71 3.24 22.79
CA THR A 42 23.79 2.14 23.13
C THR A 42 22.36 2.53 22.79
N LEU A 43 21.64 1.64 22.10
CA LEU A 43 20.22 1.83 21.81
C LEU A 43 19.41 1.96 23.11
N THR A 44 18.74 3.09 23.27
CA THR A 44 17.91 3.37 24.44
C THR A 44 16.48 2.88 24.27
N VAL A 45 15.81 2.56 25.38
CA VAL A 45 14.39 2.19 25.38
C VAL A 45 13.52 3.31 24.78
N ASN A 46 13.87 4.58 24.98
CA ASN A 46 13.12 5.71 24.44
C ASN A 46 13.17 5.76 22.91
N GLN A 47 14.31 5.45 22.28
CA GLN A 47 14.42 5.36 20.82
C GLN A 47 13.57 4.21 20.26
N ILE A 48 13.49 3.08 20.97
CA ILE A 48 12.60 1.98 20.62
C ILE A 48 11.13 2.43 20.72
N ILE A 49 10.75 3.13 21.79
CA ILE A 49 9.38 3.65 21.96
C ILE A 49 9.05 4.66 20.85
N GLN A 50 9.98 5.54 20.47
CA GLN A 50 9.77 6.50 19.38
C GLN A 50 9.52 5.80 18.04
N SER A 51 10.14 4.64 17.81
CA SER A 51 9.91 3.84 16.61
C SER A 51 8.45 3.36 16.47
N ILE A 52 7.68 3.27 17.56
CA ILE A 52 6.26 2.87 17.54
C ILE A 52 5.42 3.92 16.81
N PHE A 53 5.78 5.21 16.88
CA PHE A 53 5.04 6.26 16.16
C PHE A 53 5.13 6.07 14.64
N ILE A 54 6.18 5.43 14.14
CA ILE A 54 6.29 5.08 12.70
C ILE A 54 5.22 4.06 12.32
N ILE A 55 4.90 3.10 13.20
CA ILE A 55 3.80 2.13 12.99
C ILE A 55 2.46 2.88 12.94
N LYS A 56 2.23 3.79 13.89
CA LYS A 56 1.01 4.60 13.95
C LYS A 56 0.82 5.43 12.68
N ASP A 57 1.87 6.09 12.19
CA ASP A 57 1.83 6.85 10.93
C ASP A 57 1.41 5.96 9.74
N ILE A 58 1.92 4.73 9.67
CA ILE A 58 1.59 3.79 8.59
C ILE A 58 0.11 3.37 8.70
N GLN A 59 -0.38 3.08 9.91
CA GLN A 59 -1.80 2.78 10.15
C GLN A 59 -2.72 3.93 9.75
N GLU A 60 -2.37 5.17 10.12
CA GLU A 60 -3.17 6.35 9.76
C GLU A 60 -3.24 6.56 8.24
N LYS A 61 -2.13 6.33 7.53
CA LYS A 61 -2.12 6.34 6.06
C LYS A 61 -2.99 5.24 5.46
N GLN A 62 -2.96 4.03 6.03
CA GLN A 62 -3.79 2.91 5.59
C GLN A 62 -5.28 3.23 5.76
N ILE A 63 -5.70 3.66 6.95
CA ILE A 63 -7.09 4.06 7.24
C ILE A 63 -7.54 5.15 6.27
N THR A 64 -6.70 6.16 6.03
CA THR A 64 -7.00 7.23 5.08
C THR A 64 -7.15 6.70 3.64
N ARG A 65 -6.32 5.75 3.23
CA ARG A 65 -6.40 5.10 1.92
C ARG A 65 -7.70 4.30 1.79
N GLU A 66 -8.02 3.47 2.77
CA GLU A 66 -9.26 2.67 2.79
C GLU A 66 -10.51 3.57 2.76
N ALA A 67 -10.52 4.63 3.56
CA ALA A 67 -11.61 5.61 3.56
C ALA A 67 -11.80 6.27 2.17
N LYS A 68 -10.71 6.62 1.48
CA LYS A 68 -10.76 7.15 0.11
C LYS A 68 -11.28 6.12 -0.88
N GLU A 69 -10.89 4.85 -0.74
CA GLU A 69 -11.37 3.77 -1.61
C GLU A 69 -12.86 3.49 -1.42
N LEU A 70 -13.39 3.64 -0.21
CA LEU A 70 -14.83 3.54 0.07
C LEU A 70 -15.65 4.67 -0.58
N GLN A 71 -15.07 5.86 -0.73
CA GLN A 71 -15.72 7.01 -1.39
C GLN A 71 -15.89 6.85 -2.91
N VAL A 72 -15.29 5.80 -3.51
CA VAL A 72 -15.49 5.49 -4.93
C VAL A 72 -16.97 5.15 -5.16
N GLN A 73 -17.69 6.05 -5.82
CA GLN A 73 -19.13 5.93 -6.04
C GLN A 73 -19.49 4.75 -6.95
N ASN A 74 -18.66 4.43 -7.95
CA ASN A 74 -18.97 3.36 -8.88
C ASN A 74 -18.68 1.99 -8.22
N PRO A 75 -19.70 1.13 -8.01
CA PRO A 75 -19.53 -0.13 -7.27
C PRO A 75 -18.66 -1.15 -7.99
N ILE A 76 -18.64 -1.13 -9.33
CA ILE A 76 -17.77 -1.99 -10.13
C ILE A 76 -16.32 -1.56 -9.95
N ILE A 77 -16.03 -0.26 -10.11
CA ILE A 77 -14.68 0.26 -9.90
C ILE A 77 -14.21 0.00 -8.48
N ARG A 78 -15.06 0.22 -7.47
CA ARG A 78 -14.74 -0.05 -6.06
C ARG A 78 -14.41 -1.52 -5.81
N LYS A 79 -15.13 -2.45 -6.44
CA LYS A 79 -14.89 -3.90 -6.30
C LYS A 79 -13.60 -4.36 -6.98
N PHE A 80 -13.32 -3.83 -8.18
CA PHE A 80 -12.19 -4.26 -9.02
C PHE A 80 -11.03 -3.25 -9.04
N GLN A 81 -10.95 -2.38 -8.03
CA GLN A 81 -9.95 -1.31 -7.97
C GLN A 81 -8.52 -1.82 -8.04
N HIS A 82 -8.22 -2.91 -7.32
CA HIS A 82 -6.90 -3.52 -7.29
C HIS A 82 -6.49 -4.00 -8.69
N ASP A 83 -7.37 -4.74 -9.35
CA ASP A 83 -7.09 -5.29 -10.68
C ASP A 83 -6.97 -4.18 -11.73
N ILE A 84 -7.78 -3.12 -11.64
CA ILE A 84 -7.70 -1.95 -12.50
C ILE A 84 -6.35 -1.24 -12.32
N LYS A 85 -5.92 -1.00 -11.08
CA LYS A 85 -4.62 -0.39 -10.77
C LYS A 85 -3.46 -1.26 -11.27
N LEU A 86 -3.53 -2.58 -11.05
CA LEU A 86 -2.52 -3.54 -11.50
C LEU A 86 -2.42 -3.58 -13.03
N MET A 87 -3.54 -3.64 -13.74
CA MET A 87 -3.55 -3.61 -15.20
C MET A 87 -2.98 -2.30 -15.75
N ASN A 88 -3.30 -1.16 -15.14
CA ASN A 88 -2.74 0.14 -15.52
C ASN A 88 -1.22 0.20 -15.27
N HIS A 89 -0.76 -0.30 -14.12
CA HIS A 89 0.66 -0.43 -13.79
C HIS A 89 1.40 -1.30 -14.82
N ASN A 90 0.74 -2.34 -15.33
CA ASN A 90 1.27 -3.19 -16.40
C ASN A 90 1.17 -2.56 -17.81
N GLY A 91 0.80 -1.28 -17.91
CA GLY A 91 0.77 -0.51 -19.16
C GLY A 91 -0.53 -0.65 -19.97
N LEU A 92 -1.60 -1.23 -19.42
CA LEU A 92 -2.88 -1.28 -20.13
C LEU A 92 -3.62 0.05 -19.99
N GLY A 93 -3.96 0.67 -21.12
CA GLY A 93 -4.86 1.83 -21.13
C GLY A 93 -6.32 1.45 -20.83
N ALA A 94 -7.12 2.44 -20.42
CA ALA A 94 -8.51 2.27 -19.96
C ALA A 94 -9.42 1.46 -20.91
N ASN A 95 -9.25 1.59 -22.23
CA ASN A 95 -9.98 0.78 -23.22
C ASN A 95 -9.65 -0.71 -23.13
N ARG A 96 -8.37 -1.06 -22.94
CA ARG A 96 -7.94 -2.44 -22.76
C ARG A 96 -8.41 -2.99 -21.42
N ILE A 97 -8.29 -2.20 -20.35
CA ILE A 97 -8.79 -2.59 -19.02
C ILE A 97 -10.30 -2.89 -19.05
N SER A 98 -11.08 -2.05 -19.73
CA SER A 98 -12.53 -2.28 -19.91
C SER A 98 -12.83 -3.63 -20.56
N LYS A 99 -12.08 -3.99 -21.60
CA LYS A 99 -12.20 -5.29 -22.29
C LYS A 99 -11.77 -6.45 -21.39
N GLU A 100 -10.64 -6.31 -20.69
CA GLU A 100 -10.12 -7.32 -19.78
C GLU A 100 -11.10 -7.62 -18.63
N LEU A 101 -11.71 -6.59 -18.04
CA LEU A 101 -12.73 -6.77 -17.00
C LEU A 101 -13.96 -7.53 -17.52
N ARG A 102 -14.36 -7.27 -18.77
CA ARG A 102 -15.44 -8.01 -19.42
C ARG A 102 -15.07 -9.47 -19.65
N ILE A 103 -13.85 -9.75 -20.08
CA ILE A 103 -13.38 -11.11 -20.37
C ILE A 103 -13.21 -11.93 -19.08
N LYS A 104 -12.53 -11.37 -18.08
CA LYS A 104 -12.15 -12.11 -16.85
C LYS A 104 -13.26 -12.20 -15.83
N HIS A 105 -14.07 -11.17 -15.70
CA HIS A 105 -15.05 -11.06 -14.62
C HIS A 105 -16.50 -10.97 -15.12
N ASN A 106 -16.72 -10.96 -16.44
CA ASN A 106 -18.03 -10.73 -17.07
C ASN A 106 -18.69 -9.41 -16.61
N VAL A 107 -17.88 -8.36 -16.39
CA VAL A 107 -18.36 -7.05 -15.95
C VAL A 107 -18.10 -6.00 -17.01
N SER A 108 -19.11 -5.17 -17.29
CA SER A 108 -19.01 -4.06 -18.22
C SER A 108 -18.84 -2.74 -17.48
N VAL A 109 -17.76 -2.01 -17.77
CA VAL A 109 -17.54 -0.64 -17.31
C VAL A 109 -16.90 0.16 -18.42
N SER A 110 -17.36 1.40 -18.62
CA SER A 110 -16.86 2.22 -19.72
C SER A 110 -15.40 2.62 -19.51
N ALA A 111 -14.65 2.70 -20.59
CA ALA A 111 -13.27 3.17 -20.57
C ALA A 111 -13.15 4.57 -19.97
N SER A 112 -14.10 5.47 -20.21
CA SER A 112 -14.14 6.81 -19.63
C SER A 112 -14.31 6.80 -18.11
N THR A 113 -15.06 5.83 -17.55
CA THR A 113 -15.19 5.65 -16.09
C THR A 113 -13.89 5.14 -15.48
N ILE A 114 -13.24 4.17 -16.13
CA ILE A 114 -11.90 3.70 -15.71
C ILE A 114 -10.88 4.84 -15.77
N TYR A 115 -10.86 5.60 -16.87
CA TYR A 115 -9.94 6.72 -17.05
C TYR A 115 -10.11 7.78 -15.96
N ARG A 116 -11.37 8.19 -15.66
CA ARG A 116 -11.66 9.14 -14.58
C ARG A 116 -11.20 8.63 -13.22
N TYR A 117 -11.41 7.35 -12.95
CA TYR A 117 -10.93 6.72 -11.73
C TYR A 117 -9.39 6.73 -11.61
N LEU A 118 -8.68 6.34 -12.68
CA LEU A 118 -7.21 6.32 -12.70
C LEU A 118 -6.63 7.73 -12.54
N ARG A 119 -7.12 8.71 -13.29
CA ARG A 119 -6.70 10.12 -13.18
C ARG A 119 -7.04 10.74 -11.82
N GLY A 120 -8.23 10.46 -11.29
CA GLY A 120 -8.63 10.93 -9.96
C GLY A 120 -7.77 10.34 -8.85
N SER A 121 -7.21 9.15 -9.08
CA SER A 121 -6.27 8.51 -8.15
C SER A 121 -4.86 9.12 -8.25
N GLU A 122 -4.39 9.49 -9.45
CA GLU A 122 -3.09 10.14 -9.68
C GLU A 122 -3.02 11.55 -9.09
N ASN A 123 -4.06 12.36 -9.27
CA ASN A 123 -4.11 13.74 -8.78
C ASN A 123 -4.26 13.87 -7.25
N ALA A 124 -4.42 12.76 -6.53
CA ALA A 124 -4.53 12.73 -5.06
C ALA A 124 -3.20 12.45 -4.35
N VAL A 125 -2.11 12.23 -5.10
CA VAL A 125 -0.76 11.90 -4.61
C VAL A 125 0.22 13.07 -4.75
N THR A 126 -0.16 14.13 -5.48
CA THR A 126 0.52 15.43 -5.56
C THR A 126 -0.15 16.45 -4.64
#